data_AF-A0A2H6JNP8-F1
#
_entry.id   AF-A0A2H6JNP8-F1
#
_cell.length_a   1.000
_cell.length_b   1.000
_cell.length_c   1.000
_cell.angle_alpha   90.00
_cell.angle_beta   90.00
_cell.angle_gamma   90.00
#
_symmetry.space_group_name_H-M   'P 1'
#
loop_
_entity.id
_entity.type
_entity.pdbx_description
1 polymer ?
#
loop_
_entity_poly.entity_id
_entity_poly.type
_entity_poly.pdbx_seq_one_letter_code
_entity_poly.pdbx_strand_id
1 'polypeptide(L)'
;MDAIDKLGLLANLQGESCELNHGPDPRREKHPAVDYIIQPFGYNVNEIEEVSVREMLVPVCAECAEALRGNEWTLFYCFECCSSHWVYREFARNRYRHHILWLKGCPECASEFAGLYFSDLESIVEVPHFLTRLTIAEVA
;
A
#
# COMPACT_ATOMS: atom_id res chain seq x y z
N MET A 1 14.63 3.06 -4.27
CA MET A 1 15.13 2.83 -2.90
C MET A 1 16.42 2.02 -2.88
N ASP A 2 17.45 2.49 -2.18
CA ASP A 2 18.70 1.74 -1.96
C ASP A 2 18.70 0.93 -0.64
N ALA A 3 19.79 0.23 -0.32
CA ALA A 3 19.88 -0.60 0.88
C ALA A 3 19.91 0.22 2.20
N ILE A 4 20.38 1.45 2.16
CA ILE A 4 20.46 2.34 3.32
C ILE A 4 19.06 2.90 3.62
N ASP A 5 18.32 3.28 2.58
CA ASP A 5 16.91 3.68 2.69
C ASP A 5 16.07 2.58 3.36
N LYS A 6 16.23 1.31 2.93
CA LYS A 6 15.53 0.16 3.52
C LYS A 6 15.83 -0.01 5.01
N LEU A 7 17.10 0.11 5.40
CA LEU A 7 17.51 0.02 6.81
C LEU A 7 16.95 1.17 7.65
N GLY A 8 16.88 2.38 7.08
CA GLY A 8 16.25 3.54 7.72
C GLY A 8 14.75 3.33 7.95
N LEU A 9 14.04 2.78 6.97
CA LEU A 9 12.62 2.45 7.11
C LEU A 9 12.38 1.40 8.20
N LEU A 10 13.16 0.32 8.20
CA LEU A 10 13.06 -0.72 9.23
C LEU A 10 13.35 -0.18 10.65
N ALA A 11 14.27 0.77 10.78
CA ALA A 11 14.54 1.43 12.06
C ALA A 11 13.39 2.34 12.51
N ASN A 12 12.77 3.07 11.58
CA ASN A 12 11.63 3.96 11.87
C ASN A 12 10.35 3.21 12.24
N LEU A 13 10.19 1.97 11.73
CA LEU A 13 9.04 1.12 12.04
C LEU A 13 8.87 0.88 13.55
N GLN A 14 9.96 0.93 14.32
CA GLN A 14 9.97 0.75 15.77
C GLN A 14 9.35 1.98 16.48
N GLY A 15 8.02 2.02 16.53
CA GLY A 15 7.24 3.11 17.13
C GLY A 15 6.05 3.54 16.27
N GLU A 16 5.98 3.07 15.03
CA GLU A 16 4.87 3.34 14.13
C GLU A 16 3.65 2.47 14.43
N SER A 17 2.49 2.98 14.06
CA SER A 17 1.23 2.25 14.11
C SER A 17 0.66 2.12 12.70
N CYS A 18 -0.14 1.09 12.48
CA CYS A 18 -0.83 0.88 11.22
C CYS A 18 -1.69 2.09 10.89
N GLU A 19 -1.53 2.62 9.67
CA GLU A 19 -2.28 3.77 9.18
C GLU A 19 -3.50 3.37 8.34
N LEU A 20 -3.73 2.07 8.17
CA LEU A 20 -4.92 1.58 7.49
C LEU A 20 -6.15 1.60 8.40
N ASN A 21 -7.30 1.67 7.77
CA ASN A 21 -8.59 1.65 8.44
C ASN A 21 -8.92 0.23 8.93
N HIS A 22 -9.20 0.07 10.23
CA HIS A 22 -9.58 -1.20 10.86
C HIS A 22 -11.09 -1.28 11.16
N GLY A 23 -11.89 -0.43 10.52
CA GLY A 23 -13.34 -0.40 10.67
C GLY A 23 -13.84 0.67 11.65
N PRO A 24 -15.14 0.64 11.97
CA PRO A 24 -15.83 1.75 12.64
C PRO A 24 -15.63 1.82 14.16
N ASP A 25 -14.78 0.98 14.77
CA ASP A 25 -14.61 1.01 16.23
C ASP A 25 -13.88 2.31 16.66
N PRO A 26 -14.51 3.16 17.49
CA PRO A 26 -13.92 4.42 17.94
C PRO A 26 -12.75 4.24 18.91
N ARG A 27 -12.52 3.03 19.44
CA ARG A 27 -11.26 2.71 20.10
C ARG A 27 -10.23 2.48 19.00
N ARG A 28 -9.62 3.56 18.53
CA ARG A 28 -8.43 3.52 17.66
C ARG A 28 -7.30 2.85 18.44
N GLU A 29 -7.38 1.53 18.61
CA GLU A 29 -6.29 0.71 19.08
C GLU A 29 -5.14 0.94 18.13
N LYS A 30 -4.01 1.36 18.69
CA LYS A 30 -2.79 1.50 17.92
C LYS A 30 -2.27 0.11 17.62
N HIS A 31 -2.59 -0.40 16.43
CA HIS A 31 -2.02 -1.64 15.94
C HIS A 31 -0.57 -1.37 15.56
N PRO A 32 0.43 -2.01 16.21
CA PRO A 32 1.83 -1.76 15.88
C PRO A 32 2.13 -2.15 14.43
N ALA A 33 2.86 -1.29 13.73
CA ALA A 33 3.29 -1.56 12.37
C ALA A 33 4.38 -2.66 12.36
N VAL A 34 4.32 -3.54 11.36
CA VAL A 34 5.28 -4.62 11.13
C VAL A 34 5.94 -4.53 9.75
N ASP A 35 5.38 -3.73 8.84
CA ASP A 35 5.97 -3.41 7.54
C ASP A 35 5.40 -2.10 6.95
N TYR A 36 5.84 -1.74 5.75
CA TYR A 36 5.29 -0.67 4.94
C TYR A 36 4.72 -1.21 3.63
N ILE A 37 3.56 -0.68 3.21
CA ILE A 37 3.16 -0.69 1.80
C ILE A 37 3.90 0.47 1.13
N ILE A 38 4.50 0.20 -0.02
CA ILE A 38 5.31 1.17 -0.75
C ILE A 38 4.73 1.32 -2.16
N GLN A 39 4.40 2.56 -2.53
CA GLN A 39 3.93 2.89 -3.86
C GLN A 39 4.76 4.04 -4.43
N PRO A 40 5.53 3.80 -5.50
CA PRO A 40 6.14 4.89 -6.25
C PRO A 40 5.07 5.86 -6.74
N PHE A 41 5.27 7.14 -6.49
CA PHE A 41 4.39 8.22 -6.93
C PHE A 41 5.18 9.22 -7.77
N GLY A 42 4.63 9.52 -8.93
CA GLY A 42 5.33 10.26 -9.97
C GLY A 42 4.47 11.28 -10.69
N TYR A 43 5.07 11.88 -11.71
CA TYR A 43 4.34 12.63 -12.72
C TYR A 43 4.68 12.07 -14.10
N ASN A 44 3.71 12.15 -15.00
CA ASN A 44 3.93 11.82 -16.40
C ASN A 44 4.66 12.99 -17.07
N VAL A 45 5.81 12.71 -17.65
CA VAL A 45 6.53 13.64 -18.53
C VAL A 45 5.82 13.72 -19.88
N ASN A 46 5.28 12.59 -20.34
CA ASN A 46 4.46 12.45 -21.55
C ASN A 46 3.53 11.23 -21.42
N GLU A 47 2.80 10.87 -22.47
CA GLU A 47 1.86 9.73 -22.46
C GLU A 47 2.52 8.35 -22.24
N ILE A 48 3.85 8.26 -22.33
CA ILE A 48 4.62 7.02 -22.30
C ILE A 48 5.57 6.96 -21.08
N GLU A 49 6.04 8.12 -20.61
CA GLU A 49 7.08 8.25 -19.60
C GLU A 49 6.54 8.79 -18.29
N GLU A 50 6.54 7.92 -17.29
CA GLU A 50 6.25 8.26 -15.90
C GLU A 50 7.56 8.40 -15.11
N VAL A 51 7.75 9.54 -14.46
CA VAL A 51 8.88 9.79 -13.56
C VAL A 51 8.40 9.64 -12.12
N SER A 52 8.79 8.56 -11.45
CA SER A 52 8.59 8.39 -10.01
C SER A 52 9.56 9.29 -9.25
N VAL A 53 9.03 10.32 -8.58
CA VAL A 53 9.84 11.33 -7.87
C VAL A 53 9.94 11.01 -6.38
N ARG A 54 8.92 10.33 -5.85
CA ARG A 54 8.79 10.01 -4.43
C ARG A 54 8.16 8.65 -4.25
N GLU A 55 8.37 8.06 -3.09
CA GLU A 55 7.68 6.84 -2.66
C GLU A 55 6.67 7.23 -1.57
N MET A 56 5.43 6.75 -1.71
CA MET A 56 4.44 6.78 -0.65
C MET A 56 4.66 5.55 0.22
N LEU A 57 4.76 5.76 1.54
CA LEU A 57 5.02 4.73 2.52
C LEU A 57 3.85 4.69 3.50
N VAL A 58 3.21 3.54 3.64
CA VAL A 58 2.06 3.36 4.54
C VAL A 58 2.38 2.25 5.54
N PRO A 59 2.61 2.56 6.82
CA PRO A 59 2.89 1.53 7.83
C PRO A 59 1.67 0.64 8.03
N VAL A 60 1.89 -0.68 8.10
CA VAL A 60 0.84 -1.69 8.22
C VAL A 60 1.10 -2.67 9.35
N CYS A 61 0.04 -3.05 10.07
CA CYS A 61 0.09 -4.13 11.05
C CYS A 61 0.10 -5.50 10.37
N ALA A 62 0.36 -6.54 11.16
CA ALA A 62 0.42 -7.93 10.67
C ALA A 62 -0.90 -8.39 10.02
N GLU A 63 -2.05 -7.98 10.56
CA GLU A 63 -3.36 -8.36 10.04
C GLU A 63 -3.62 -7.76 8.65
N CYS A 64 -3.39 -6.44 8.50
CA CYS A 64 -3.51 -5.78 7.21
C CYS A 64 -2.54 -6.33 6.17
N ALA A 65 -1.30 -6.61 6.58
CA ALA A 65 -0.31 -7.21 5.71
C ALA A 65 -0.77 -8.60 5.22
N GLU A 66 -1.33 -9.43 6.11
CA GLU A 66 -1.84 -10.76 5.75
C GLU A 66 -3.06 -10.66 4.83
N ALA A 67 -3.99 -9.74 5.11
CA ALA A 67 -5.15 -9.50 4.26
C ALA A 67 -4.77 -9.11 2.82
N LEU A 68 -3.68 -8.34 2.64
CA LEU A 68 -3.15 -8.00 1.32
C LEU A 68 -2.51 -9.18 0.58
N ARG A 69 -2.03 -10.21 1.30
CA ARG A 69 -1.54 -11.45 0.67
C ARG A 69 -2.68 -12.34 0.19
N GLY A 70 -3.84 -12.24 0.86
CA GLY A 70 -5.03 -13.01 0.53
C GLY A 70 -5.76 -12.49 -0.71
N ASN A 71 -6.60 -13.34 -1.29
CA ASN A 71 -7.45 -13.01 -2.44
C ASN A 71 -8.86 -12.55 -2.05
N GLU A 72 -9.10 -12.38 -0.76
CA GLU A 72 -10.41 -12.06 -0.18
C GLU A 72 -10.69 -10.56 -0.17
N TRP A 73 -9.65 -9.75 -0.08
CA TRP A 73 -9.77 -8.32 0.15
C TRP A 73 -9.10 -7.50 -0.97
N THR A 74 -9.65 -6.31 -1.20
CA THR A 74 -8.99 -5.26 -1.98
C THR A 74 -8.99 -3.99 -1.14
N LEU A 75 -7.81 -3.38 -1.00
CA LEU A 75 -7.60 -2.11 -0.34
C LEU A 75 -7.74 -0.98 -1.35
N PHE A 76 -8.58 -0.01 -1.07
CA PHE A 76 -8.60 1.29 -1.75
C PHE A 76 -7.83 2.27 -0.90
N TYR A 77 -6.88 2.98 -1.49
CA TYR A 77 -6.08 3.99 -0.79
C TYR A 77 -6.09 5.31 -1.55
N CYS A 78 -6.42 6.41 -0.88
CA CYS A 78 -6.48 7.74 -1.49
C CYS A 78 -5.19 8.54 -1.23
N PHE A 79 -4.52 9.01 -2.29
CA PHE A 79 -3.33 9.84 -2.12
C PHE A 79 -3.63 11.25 -1.59
N GLU A 80 -4.81 11.80 -1.89
CA GLU A 80 -5.15 13.17 -1.48
C GLU A 80 -5.44 13.29 0.02
N CYS A 81 -6.18 12.34 0.60
CA CYS A 81 -6.55 12.38 2.02
C CYS A 81 -5.93 11.28 2.88
N CYS A 82 -5.08 10.43 2.30
CA CYS A 82 -4.47 9.27 2.96
C CYS A 82 -5.48 8.31 3.61
N SER A 83 -6.76 8.38 3.21
CA SER A 83 -7.79 7.47 3.72
C SER A 83 -7.72 6.13 3.00
N SER A 84 -8.12 5.09 3.72
CA SER A 84 -8.16 3.72 3.21
C SER A 84 -9.49 3.03 3.49
N HIS A 85 -9.90 2.17 2.56
CA HIS A 85 -11.14 1.42 2.62
C HIS A 85 -10.92 -0.01 2.14
N TRP A 86 -11.38 -0.97 2.92
CA TRP A 86 -11.33 -2.38 2.57
C TRP A 86 -12.61 -2.82 1.91
N VAL A 87 -12.48 -3.58 0.82
CA VAL A 87 -13.60 -4.20 0.13
C VAL A 87 -13.42 -5.71 0.15
N TYR A 88 -14.37 -6.41 0.76
CA TYR A 88 -14.43 -7.86 0.71
C TYR A 88 -14.95 -8.31 -0.65
N ARG A 89 -14.12 -9.03 -1.41
CA ARG A 89 -14.38 -9.35 -2.81
C ARG A 89 -15.60 -10.25 -3.01
N GLU A 90 -15.92 -11.10 -2.03
CA GLU A 90 -17.08 -12.01 -2.10
C GLU A 90 -18.41 -11.26 -2.26
N PHE A 91 -18.56 -10.11 -1.58
CA PHE A 91 -19.76 -9.28 -1.64
C PHE A 91 -19.65 -8.11 -2.62
N ALA A 92 -18.52 -7.97 -3.31
CA ALA A 92 -18.31 -6.89 -4.25
C ALA A 92 -19.11 -7.12 -5.54
N ARG A 93 -19.79 -6.07 -6.01
CA ARG A 93 -20.44 -6.08 -7.33
C ARG A 93 -19.42 -6.17 -8.48
N ASN A 94 -18.24 -5.59 -8.26
CA ASN A 94 -17.15 -5.55 -9.23
C ASN A 94 -16.15 -6.68 -8.97
N ARG A 95 -15.56 -7.22 -10.04
CA ARG A 95 -14.47 -8.19 -9.95
C ARG A 95 -13.13 -7.47 -9.84
N TYR A 96 -12.66 -7.25 -8.62
CA TYR A 96 -11.33 -6.69 -8.38
C TYR A 96 -10.26 -7.75 -8.56
N ARG A 97 -9.27 -7.46 -9.42
CA ARG A 97 -8.08 -8.31 -9.62
C ARG A 97 -6.92 -7.90 -8.72
N HIS A 98 -6.77 -6.59 -8.51
CA HIS A 98 -5.68 -6.00 -7.76
C HIS A 98 -5.95 -6.03 -6.24
N HIS A 99 -4.89 -6.27 -5.46
CA HIS A 99 -4.95 -6.25 -4.00
C HIS A 99 -5.02 -4.82 -3.45
N ILE A 100 -4.40 -3.86 -4.14
CA ILE A 100 -4.44 -2.44 -3.78
C ILE A 100 -4.83 -1.63 -5.01
N LEU A 101 -5.79 -0.73 -4.80
CA LEU A 101 -6.26 0.25 -5.77
C LEU A 101 -5.93 1.65 -5.24
N TRP A 102 -4.94 2.26 -5.85
CA TRP A 102 -4.50 3.60 -5.49
C TRP A 102 -5.32 4.63 -6.24
N LEU A 103 -6.01 5.48 -5.49
CA LEU A 103 -6.83 6.57 -5.99
C LEU A 103 -6.01 7.85 -5.96
N LYS A 104 -5.97 8.58 -7.09
CA LYS A 104 -5.46 9.95 -7.08
C LYS A 104 -6.25 10.83 -6.10
N GLY A 105 -7.58 10.73 -6.17
CA GLY A 105 -8.52 11.28 -5.21
C GLY A 105 -9.72 10.34 -5.06
N CYS A 106 -10.24 10.19 -3.84
CA CYS A 106 -11.46 9.42 -3.57
C CYS A 106 -12.71 10.27 -3.86
N PRO A 107 -13.92 9.66 -3.86
CA PRO A 107 -15.17 10.39 -4.10
C PRO A 107 -15.44 11.55 -3.13
N GLU A 108 -14.79 11.56 -1.97
CA GLU A 108 -14.89 12.67 -1.01
C GLU A 108 -13.92 13.82 -1.33
N CYS A 109 -12.78 13.52 -1.98
CA CYS A 109 -11.75 14.52 -2.29
C CYS A 109 -11.95 15.17 -3.66
N ALA A 110 -12.35 14.38 -4.66
CA ALA A 110 -12.47 14.84 -6.04
C ALA A 110 -13.89 14.67 -6.57
N SER A 111 -14.40 15.71 -7.22
CA SER A 111 -15.70 15.69 -7.92
C SER A 111 -15.67 14.88 -9.22
N GLU A 112 -14.48 14.61 -9.74
CA GLU A 112 -14.26 13.86 -10.98
C GLU A 112 -13.22 12.74 -10.75
N PHE A 113 -13.39 11.63 -11.47
CA PHE A 113 -12.48 10.50 -11.38
C PHE A 113 -11.13 10.86 -12.02
N ALA A 114 -10.08 10.93 -11.20
CA ALA A 114 -8.76 11.40 -11.61
C ALA A 114 -7.74 10.27 -11.89
N GLY A 115 -8.22 9.03 -12.04
CA GLY A 115 -7.41 7.85 -12.40
C GLY A 115 -7.21 6.83 -11.28
N LEU A 116 -6.74 5.65 -11.67
CA LEU A 116 -6.34 4.54 -10.80
C LEU A 116 -4.87 4.19 -11.06
N TYR A 117 -4.13 3.92 -10.00
CA TYR A 117 -2.81 3.28 -10.09
C TYR A 117 -2.89 1.90 -9.47
N PHE A 118 -2.06 1.00 -9.99
CA PHE A 118 -2.01 -0.39 -9.56
C PHE A 118 -0.57 -0.74 -9.22
N SER A 119 -0.37 -1.35 -8.06
CA SER A 119 0.80 -2.17 -7.78
C SER A 119 0.29 -3.56 -7.46
N ASP A 120 0.29 -4.43 -8.47
CA ASP A 120 0.13 -5.83 -8.19
C ASP A 120 1.43 -6.34 -7.56
N LEU A 121 1.31 -6.76 -6.30
CA LEU A 121 2.35 -7.47 -5.55
C LEU A 121 2.83 -8.74 -6.30
N GLU A 122 2.10 -9.19 -7.33
CA GLU A 122 2.45 -10.33 -8.18
C GLU A 122 3.26 -9.98 -9.45
N SER A 123 3.45 -8.70 -9.79
CA SER A 123 4.25 -8.32 -10.98
C SER A 123 5.77 -8.36 -10.73
N ILE A 124 6.20 -8.64 -9.50
CA ILE A 124 7.58 -8.90 -9.11
C ILE A 124 7.56 -10.08 -8.11
N VAL A 125 7.52 -11.31 -8.63
CA VAL A 125 7.81 -12.57 -7.91
C VAL A 125 6.95 -12.87 -6.67
N GLU A 126 5.89 -13.68 -6.87
CA GLU A 126 5.15 -14.63 -5.98
C GLU A 126 4.99 -14.46 -4.45
N VAL A 127 5.53 -13.44 -3.79
CA VAL A 127 5.29 -13.19 -2.37
C VAL A 127 5.33 -11.69 -2.12
N PRO A 128 4.36 -11.12 -1.38
CA PRO A 128 4.42 -9.71 -1.01
C PRO A 128 5.78 -9.41 -0.35
N HIS A 129 6.41 -8.31 -0.78
CA HIS A 129 7.79 -8.00 -0.40
C HIS A 129 7.81 -7.38 0.99
N PHE A 130 8.26 -8.17 1.98
CA PHE A 130 8.49 -7.71 3.35
C PHE A 130 9.94 -7.32 3.53
N LEU A 131 10.22 -6.11 4.00
CA LEU A 131 11.59 -5.61 4.20
C LEU A 131 12.40 -6.49 5.17
N THR A 132 11.73 -7.16 6.12
CA THR A 132 12.34 -8.01 7.15
C THR A 132 12.76 -9.40 6.69
N ARG A 133 12.44 -9.81 5.45
CA ARG A 133 12.71 -11.16 4.93
C ARG A 133 13.68 -11.23 3.75
N LEU A 134 14.36 -10.12 3.43
CA LEU A 134 15.49 -10.13 2.51
C LEU A 134 16.65 -10.90 3.17
N THR A 135 16.80 -12.18 2.84
CA THR A 135 18.02 -12.90 3.16
C THR A 135 19.17 -12.27 2.39
N ILE A 136 20.30 -12.05 3.08
CA ILE A 136 21.54 -11.43 2.58
C ILE A 136 22.11 -12.07 1.30
N ALA A 137 21.55 -13.20 0.83
CA ALA A 137 22.02 -13.95 -0.33
C ALA A 137 21.70 -13.31 -1.70
N GLU A 138 20.83 -12.30 -1.79
CA GLU A 138 20.48 -11.64 -3.07
C GLU A 138 21.24 -10.32 -3.32
N VAL A 139 22.29 -10.06 -2.54
CA VAL A 139 23.15 -8.86 -2.66
C VAL A 139 24.59 -9.23 -3.08
N ALA A 140 24.78 -10.42 -3.68
CA ALA A 140 26.08 -10.87 -4.20
C ALA A 140 26.04 -11.10 -5.71
#